data_AF-A0A4Q5TW10-F1
#
_entry.id   AF-A0A4Q5TW10-F1
#
_cell.length_a   1.000
_cell.length_b   1.000
_cell.length_c   1.000
_cell.angle_alpha   90.00
_cell.angle_beta   90.00
_cell.angle_gamma   90.00
#
_symmetry.space_group_name_H-M   'P 1'
#
loop_
_entity.id
_entity.type
_entity.pdbx_description
1 polymer ?
#
loop_
_entity_poly.entity_id
_entity_poly.type
_entity_poly.pdbx_seq_one_letter_code
_entity_poly.pdbx_strand_id
1 'polypeptide(L)'
;MKTFIAALLVFILAACSDKPATPAGVLPPEKMKLVMYDMMRTGEFLSGYVLYKDTSVNKVGESMKWYQKVWDIHKITEADFRKSYDWYQKNPQMMAAVMDSVMVIPTPPLAQPKTDSIHAVAVDTAQRKLDSGRQILLRNRERVKDSVRRKRMLP
;
A
#
# COMPACT_ATOMS: atom_id res chain seq x y z
N MET A 1 -49.48 0.79 37.58
CA MET A 1 -48.17 0.08 37.71
C MET A 1 -47.57 -0.30 36.35
N LYS A 2 -48.34 -0.83 35.38
CA LYS A 2 -47.87 -1.14 34.02
C LYS A 2 -47.31 0.06 33.22
N THR A 3 -47.81 1.27 33.47
CA THR A 3 -47.38 2.50 32.80
C THR A 3 -46.00 3.00 33.25
N PHE A 4 -45.60 2.75 34.50
CA PHE A 4 -44.28 3.12 35.02
C PHE A 4 -43.16 2.25 34.44
N ILE A 5 -43.45 0.98 34.15
CA ILE A 5 -42.50 0.06 33.51
C ILE A 5 -42.21 0.48 32.06
N ALA A 6 -43.24 0.94 31.33
CA ALA A 6 -43.08 1.44 29.97
C ALA A 6 -42.25 2.74 29.91
N ALA A 7 -42.44 3.65 30.86
CA ALA A 7 -41.67 4.88 30.94
C ALA A 7 -40.18 4.62 31.28
N LEU A 8 -39.90 3.65 32.16
CA LEU A 8 -38.54 3.25 32.50
C LEU A 8 -37.80 2.63 31.30
N LEU A 9 -38.52 1.86 30.46
CA LEU A 9 -37.95 1.22 29.27
C LEU A 9 -37.50 2.26 28.22
N VAL A 10 -38.26 3.35 28.04
CA VAL A 10 -37.95 4.43 27.09
C VAL A 10 -36.71 5.23 27.50
N PHE A 11 -36.49 5.43 28.80
CA PHE A 11 -35.28 6.12 29.30
C PHE A 11 -33.99 5.32 29.09
N ILE A 12 -34.05 3.98 29.10
CA ILE A 12 -32.87 3.12 28.88
C ILE A 12 -32.40 3.20 27.41
N LEU A 13 -33.29 3.42 26.45
CA LEU A 13 -32.94 3.58 25.03
C LEU A 13 -32.22 4.92 24.73
N ALA A 14 -32.44 5.97 25.55
CA ALA A 14 -31.81 7.28 25.35
C ALA A 14 -30.39 7.37 25.95
N ALA A 15 -30.02 6.46 26.86
CA ALA A 15 -28.72 6.47 27.55
C ALA A 15 -27.56 5.86 26.74
N CYS A 16 -27.83 5.33 25.54
CA CYS A 16 -26.83 4.65 24.70
C CYS A 16 -26.41 5.49 23.48
N SER A 17 -26.35 6.82 23.62
CA SER A 17 -25.89 7.72 22.57
C SER A 17 -24.72 8.61 22.98
N ASP A 18 -23.85 8.11 23.86
CA ASP A 18 -22.54 8.71 24.14
C ASP A 18 -21.57 8.43 22.97
N LYS A 19 -21.85 8.99 21.80
CA LYS A 19 -20.79 9.21 20.83
C LYS A 19 -19.99 10.40 21.35
N PRO A 20 -18.70 10.25 21.67
CA PRO A 20 -17.89 11.38 22.11
C PRO A 20 -17.98 12.47 21.05
N ALA A 21 -18.55 13.61 21.45
CA ALA A 21 -18.77 14.74 20.56
C ALA A 21 -17.41 15.21 20.06
N THR A 22 -17.12 14.92 18.78
CA THR A 22 -15.91 15.43 18.14
C THR A 22 -16.10 16.93 17.94
N PRO A 23 -15.13 17.77 18.35
CA PRO A 23 -15.29 19.21 18.25
C PRO A 23 -15.35 19.65 16.78
N ALA A 24 -16.00 20.79 16.53
CA ALA A 24 -16.16 21.31 15.18
C ALA A 24 -14.80 21.49 14.47
N GLY A 25 -14.70 20.92 13.26
CA GLY A 25 -13.47 20.95 12.47
C GLY A 25 -12.39 19.95 12.91
N VAL A 26 -12.74 18.95 13.73
CA VAL A 26 -11.98 17.70 13.88
C VAL A 26 -12.72 16.59 13.13
N LEU A 27 -11.99 15.75 12.40
CA LEU A 27 -12.55 14.63 11.67
C LEU A 27 -13.22 13.65 12.65
N PRO A 28 -14.45 13.19 12.36
CA PRO A 28 -15.13 12.22 13.20
C PRO A 28 -14.39 10.86 13.17
N PRO A 29 -14.53 10.02 14.21
CA PRO A 29 -13.78 8.77 14.33
C PRO A 29 -13.90 7.85 13.12
N GLU A 30 -15.11 7.72 12.56
CA GLU A 30 -15.35 6.91 11.37
C GLU A 30 -14.57 7.39 10.15
N LYS A 31 -14.45 8.72 9.97
CA LYS A 31 -13.71 9.30 8.85
C LYS A 31 -12.20 9.22 9.11
N MET A 32 -11.76 9.51 10.34
CA MET A 32 -10.35 9.42 10.72
C MET A 32 -9.81 8.00 10.56
N LYS A 33 -10.60 6.99 10.90
CA LYS A 33 -10.27 5.57 10.68
C LYS A 33 -9.92 5.28 9.22
N LEU A 34 -10.77 5.71 8.28
CA LEU A 34 -10.54 5.46 6.85
C LEU A 34 -9.31 6.21 6.32
N VAL A 35 -9.14 7.46 6.73
CA VAL A 35 -7.97 8.26 6.36
C VAL A 35 -6.69 7.63 6.87
N MET A 36 -6.66 7.22 8.15
CA MET A 36 -5.48 6.63 8.78
C MET A 36 -5.10 5.30 8.11
N TYR A 37 -6.08 4.47 7.78
CA TYR A 37 -5.87 3.22 7.05
C TYR A 37 -5.12 3.45 5.73
N ASP A 38 -5.59 4.39 4.90
CA ASP A 38 -4.96 4.68 3.61
C ASP A 38 -3.60 5.37 3.76
N MET A 39 -3.41 6.22 4.78
CA MET A 39 -2.12 6.82 5.11
C MET A 39 -1.08 5.75 5.47
N MET A 40 -1.45 4.78 6.33
CA MET A 40 -0.56 3.68 6.73
C MET A 40 -0.16 2.82 5.53
N ARG A 41 -1.14 2.39 4.72
CA ARG A 41 -0.89 1.61 3.52
C ARG A 41 -0.02 2.35 2.50
N THR A 42 -0.19 3.66 2.38
CA THR A 42 0.65 4.52 1.54
C THR A 42 2.08 4.57 2.08
N GLY A 43 2.27 4.69 3.39
CA GLY A 43 3.58 4.64 4.03
C GLY A 43 4.31 3.31 3.82
N GLU A 44 3.60 2.19 3.90
CA GLU A 44 4.14 0.87 3.58
C GLU A 44 4.55 0.75 2.11
N PHE A 45 3.71 1.23 1.19
CA PHE A 45 4.03 1.23 -0.24
C PHE A 45 5.25 2.11 -0.56
N LEU A 46 5.32 3.30 0.03
CA LEU A 46 6.45 4.20 -0.12
C LEU A 46 7.74 3.56 0.39
N SER A 47 7.72 3.02 1.59
CA SER A 47 8.90 2.43 2.22
C SER A 47 9.35 1.13 1.54
N GLY A 48 8.42 0.26 1.13
CA GLY A 48 8.72 -1.04 0.54
C GLY A 48 9.01 -1.02 -0.96
N TYR A 49 8.50 -0.03 -1.70
CA TYR A 49 8.59 -0.03 -3.16
C TYR A 49 9.20 1.24 -3.74
N VAL A 50 8.71 2.43 -3.35
CA VAL A 50 9.12 3.68 -4.01
C VAL A 50 10.50 4.11 -3.53
N LEU A 51 10.65 4.31 -2.23
CA LEU A 51 11.88 4.84 -1.62
C LEU A 51 12.98 3.78 -1.49
N TYR A 52 12.61 2.50 -1.55
CA TYR A 52 13.57 1.39 -1.57
C TYR A 52 14.29 1.27 -2.93
N LYS A 53 13.58 1.54 -4.03
CA LYS A 53 14.12 1.39 -5.39
C LYS A 53 15.13 2.46 -5.78
N ASP A 54 14.91 3.69 -5.33
CA ASP A 54 15.76 4.83 -5.67
C ASP A 54 16.10 5.65 -4.43
N THR A 55 17.34 5.54 -4.00
CA THR A 55 17.86 6.23 -2.80
C THR A 55 18.18 7.70 -3.06
N SER A 56 18.22 8.13 -4.33
CA SER A 56 18.49 9.53 -4.72
C SER A 56 17.24 10.41 -4.66
N VAL A 57 16.05 9.81 -4.56
CA VAL A 57 14.78 10.54 -4.47
C VAL A 57 14.66 11.29 -3.15
N ASN A 58 14.16 12.53 -3.23
CA ASN A 58 13.78 13.30 -2.05
C ASN A 58 12.60 12.61 -1.34
N LYS A 59 12.92 11.83 -0.30
CA LYS A 59 11.96 11.02 0.48
C LYS A 59 10.78 11.83 0.99
N VAL A 60 11.05 13.02 1.52
CA VAL A 60 10.02 13.89 2.11
C VAL A 60 9.10 14.42 1.01
N GLY A 61 9.68 14.96 -0.06
CA GLY A 61 8.91 15.52 -1.18
C GLY A 61 8.06 14.47 -1.87
N GLU A 62 8.58 13.27 -2.10
CA GLU A 62 7.83 12.20 -2.74
C GLU A 62 6.72 11.67 -1.83
N SER A 63 7.01 11.44 -0.54
CA SER A 63 5.99 10.99 0.42
C SER A 63 4.83 11.97 0.51
N MET A 64 5.12 13.27 0.51
CA MET A 64 4.10 14.31 0.58
C MET A 64 3.14 14.29 -0.61
N LYS A 65 3.63 14.05 -1.84
CA LYS A 65 2.77 13.91 -3.03
C LYS A 65 1.80 12.74 -2.89
N TRP A 66 2.25 11.64 -2.27
CA TRP A 66 1.41 10.48 -2.05
C TRP A 66 0.37 10.71 -0.96
N TYR A 67 0.74 11.35 0.15
CA TYR A 67 -0.21 11.74 1.19
C TYR A 67 -1.25 12.76 0.71
N GLN A 68 -0.86 13.68 -0.17
CA GLN A 68 -1.81 14.60 -0.80
C GLN A 68 -2.91 13.85 -1.57
N LYS A 69 -2.56 12.80 -2.32
CA LYS A 69 -3.56 11.96 -3.00
C LYS A 69 -4.52 11.28 -2.02
N VAL A 70 -4.02 10.84 -0.86
CA VAL A 70 -4.88 10.25 0.18
C VAL A 70 -5.88 11.29 0.66
N TRP A 71 -5.45 12.51 0.94
CA TRP A 71 -6.35 13.58 1.38
C TRP A 71 -7.38 13.94 0.31
N ASP A 72 -6.99 13.97 -0.97
CA ASP A 72 -7.91 14.21 -2.09
C ASP A 72 -9.00 13.12 -2.17
N ILE A 73 -8.64 11.85 -2.02
CA ILE A 73 -9.59 10.71 -1.98
C ILE A 73 -10.61 10.88 -0.86
N HIS A 74 -10.15 11.28 0.33
CA HIS A 74 -10.99 11.48 1.51
C HIS A 74 -11.70 12.84 1.56
N LYS A 75 -11.45 13.70 0.56
CA LYS A 75 -11.99 15.06 0.46
C LYS A 75 -11.69 15.86 1.74
N ILE A 76 -10.44 15.89 2.13
CA ILE A 76 -9.93 16.67 3.27
C ILE A 76 -8.70 17.46 2.84
N THR A 77 -8.36 18.49 3.60
CA THR A 77 -7.08 19.20 3.43
C THR A 77 -6.02 18.69 4.40
N GLU A 78 -4.75 18.98 4.12
CA GLU A 78 -3.65 18.75 5.06
C GLU A 78 -3.93 19.39 6.43
N ALA A 79 -4.46 20.62 6.42
CA ALA A 79 -4.76 21.36 7.63
C ALA A 79 -5.86 20.67 8.47
N ASP A 80 -6.89 20.14 7.81
CA ASP A 80 -7.95 19.37 8.48
C ASP A 80 -7.38 18.10 9.11
N PHE A 81 -6.55 17.37 8.36
CA PHE A 81 -5.90 16.16 8.85
C PHE A 81 -5.01 16.48 10.06
N ARG A 82 -4.10 17.44 9.95
CA ARG A 82 -3.17 17.82 11.01
C ARG A 82 -3.89 18.27 12.27
N LYS A 83 -4.85 19.18 12.13
CA LYS A 83 -5.67 19.66 13.26
C LYS A 83 -6.38 18.51 13.97
N SER A 84 -6.94 17.59 13.19
CA SER A 84 -7.65 16.44 13.73
C SER A 84 -6.69 15.48 14.42
N TYR A 85 -5.56 15.17 13.78
CA TYR A 85 -4.54 14.29 14.30
C TYR A 85 -3.97 14.80 15.62
N ASP A 86 -3.66 16.10 15.72
CA ASP A 86 -3.19 16.74 16.97
C ASP A 86 -4.22 16.60 18.10
N TRP A 87 -5.52 16.67 17.78
CA TRP A 87 -6.58 16.43 18.76
C TRP A 87 -6.59 14.96 19.19
N TYR A 88 -6.55 14.01 18.26
CA TYR A 88 -6.52 12.59 18.59
C TYR A 88 -5.28 12.20 19.41
N GLN A 89 -4.11 12.78 19.15
CA GLN A 89 -2.90 12.56 19.96
C GLN A 89 -3.08 12.96 21.42
N LYS A 90 -3.86 14.01 21.69
CA LYS A 90 -4.19 14.48 23.05
C LYS A 90 -5.34 13.68 23.68
N ASN A 91 -6.04 12.85 22.91
CA ASN A 91 -7.17 12.03 23.34
C ASN A 91 -6.84 10.54 23.12
N PRO A 92 -5.96 9.94 23.95
CA PRO A 92 -5.39 8.62 23.70
C PRO A 92 -6.44 7.50 23.62
N GLN A 93 -7.53 7.57 24.40
CA GLN A 93 -8.63 6.62 24.32
C GLN A 93 -9.29 6.62 22.92
N MET A 94 -9.49 7.81 22.35
CA MET A 94 -10.07 7.98 21.03
C MET A 94 -9.10 7.55 19.93
N MET A 95 -7.81 7.85 20.08
CA MET A 95 -6.78 7.39 19.16
C MET A 95 -6.68 5.86 19.16
N ALA A 96 -6.69 5.23 20.33
CA ALA A 96 -6.67 3.78 20.45
C ALA A 96 -7.88 3.15 19.73
N ALA A 97 -9.09 3.65 19.98
CA ALA A 97 -10.29 3.16 19.31
C ALA A 97 -10.21 3.27 17.77
N VAL A 98 -9.66 4.37 17.25
CA VAL A 98 -9.43 4.53 15.81
C VAL A 98 -8.42 3.49 15.30
N MET A 99 -7.28 3.35 15.96
CA MET A 99 -6.22 2.42 15.55
C MET A 99 -6.66 0.96 15.62
N ASP A 100 -7.37 0.56 16.67
CA ASP A 100 -7.95 -0.78 16.80
C ASP A 100 -8.92 -1.05 15.64
N SER A 101 -9.71 -0.05 15.27
CA SER A 101 -10.67 -0.17 14.17
C SER A 101 -10.01 -0.24 12.79
N VAL A 102 -8.82 0.34 12.60
CA VAL A 102 -8.05 0.26 11.35
C VAL A 102 -7.62 -1.18 11.06
N MET A 103 -7.25 -1.94 12.09
CA MET A 103 -6.79 -3.33 11.95
C MET A 103 -7.89 -4.32 11.51
N VAL A 104 -9.16 -3.94 11.69
CA VAL A 104 -10.31 -4.78 11.38
C VAL A 104 -10.84 -4.52 9.97
N ILE A 105 -10.36 -3.49 9.27
CA ILE A 105 -10.77 -3.20 7.89
C ILE A 105 -10.35 -4.39 7.02
N PRO A 106 -11.30 -5.16 6.45
CA PRO A 106 -10.97 -6.23 5.56
C PRO A 106 -10.18 -5.62 4.41
N THR A 107 -8.91 -5.98 4.28
CA THR A 107 -8.15 -5.65 3.08
C THR A 107 -8.99 -6.12 1.91
N PRO A 108 -9.38 -5.23 0.98
CA PRO A 108 -10.03 -5.67 -0.25
C PRO A 108 -9.15 -6.79 -0.80
N PRO A 109 -9.72 -7.96 -1.17
CA PRO A 109 -8.93 -9.05 -1.70
C PRO A 109 -8.01 -8.43 -2.74
N LEU A 110 -6.69 -8.57 -2.51
CA LEU A 110 -5.65 -8.01 -3.38
C LEU A 110 -6.17 -8.21 -4.78
N ALA A 111 -6.39 -7.11 -5.51
CA ALA A 111 -6.91 -7.19 -6.87
C ALA A 111 -6.02 -8.22 -7.55
N GLN A 112 -6.57 -9.43 -7.75
CA GLN A 112 -5.77 -10.49 -8.32
C GLN A 112 -5.31 -9.90 -9.65
N PRO A 113 -4.01 -9.97 -9.96
CA PRO A 113 -3.50 -9.37 -11.18
C PRO A 113 -4.44 -9.85 -12.28
N LYS A 114 -5.24 -8.93 -12.84
CA LYS A 114 -6.19 -9.29 -13.88
C LYS A 114 -5.33 -9.91 -14.95
N THR A 115 -5.44 -11.22 -15.11
CA THR A 115 -4.67 -12.03 -16.04
C THR A 115 -5.00 -11.70 -17.49
N ASP A 116 -5.75 -10.62 -17.73
CA ASP A 116 -6.15 -10.15 -19.04
C ASP A 116 -5.09 -9.20 -19.65
N SER A 117 -4.13 -8.70 -18.86
CA SER A 117 -3.01 -7.89 -19.35
C SER A 117 -1.67 -8.64 -19.45
N ILE A 118 -1.62 -9.92 -19.06
CA ILE A 118 -0.54 -10.83 -19.45
C ILE A 118 -0.94 -11.55 -20.74
N HIS A 119 -1.37 -10.80 -21.75
CA HIS A 119 -1.20 -11.27 -23.12
C HIS A 119 0.24 -10.98 -23.51
N ALA A 120 1.07 -12.02 -23.36
CA ALA A 120 2.30 -12.26 -24.11
C ALA A 120 3.24 -11.05 -24.28
N VAL A 121 3.86 -10.56 -23.19
CA VAL A 121 5.22 -10.02 -23.33
C VAL A 121 6.14 -11.22 -23.54
N ALA A 122 6.17 -11.64 -24.80
CA ALA A 122 6.99 -12.65 -25.45
C ALA A 122 8.12 -13.25 -24.58
N VAL A 123 7.82 -14.40 -23.96
CA VAL A 123 8.81 -15.43 -23.61
C VAL A 123 9.78 -15.68 -24.77
N ASP A 124 9.30 -15.53 -26.01
CA ASP A 124 10.07 -15.60 -27.25
C ASP A 124 11.30 -14.68 -27.31
N THR A 125 11.27 -13.48 -26.70
CA THR A 125 12.43 -12.56 -26.78
C THR A 125 13.54 -12.99 -25.81
N ALA A 126 13.16 -13.49 -24.63
CA ALA A 126 14.10 -14.03 -23.66
C ALA A 126 14.70 -15.37 -24.15
N GLN A 127 13.87 -16.25 -24.72
CA GLN A 127 14.31 -17.51 -25.32
C GLN A 127 15.26 -17.28 -26.51
N ARG A 128 14.93 -16.37 -27.44
CA ARG A 128 15.79 -16.05 -28.61
C ARG A 128 17.16 -15.50 -28.21
N LYS A 129 17.23 -14.69 -27.14
CA LYS A 129 18.51 -14.19 -26.63
C LYS A 129 19.35 -15.30 -25.99
N LEU A 130 18.73 -16.22 -25.25
CA LEU A 130 19.41 -17.35 -24.63
C LEU A 130 19.94 -18.34 -25.68
N ASP A 131 19.13 -18.65 -26.70
CA ASP A 131 19.51 -19.57 -27.78
C ASP A 131 20.60 -18.98 -28.68
N SER A 132 20.54 -17.67 -28.97
CA SER A 132 21.62 -16.97 -29.69
C SER A 132 22.94 -17.02 -28.91
N GLY A 133 22.91 -16.76 -27.60
CA GLY A 133 24.10 -16.83 -26.75
C GLY A 133 24.69 -18.25 -26.72
N ARG A 134 23.83 -19.27 -26.63
CA ARG A 134 24.26 -20.67 -26.60
C ARG A 134 24.89 -21.10 -27.94
N GLN A 135 24.36 -20.69 -29.08
CA GLN A 135 24.95 -20.99 -30.39
C GLN A 135 26.32 -20.33 -30.58
N ILE A 136 26.49 -19.08 -30.12
CA ILE A 136 27.78 -18.37 -30.21
C ILE A 136 28.85 -19.10 -29.39
N LEU A 137 28.51 -19.55 -28.18
CA LEU A 137 29.42 -20.30 -27.32
C LEU A 137 29.82 -21.65 -27.94
N LEU A 138 28.88 -22.38 -28.54
CA LEU A 138 29.17 -23.65 -29.21
C LEU A 138 30.08 -23.45 -30.43
N ARG A 139 29.79 -22.45 -31.27
CA ARG A 139 30.62 -22.12 -32.44
C ARG A 139 32.06 -21.73 -32.05
N ASN A 140 32.21 -20.95 -30.98
CA ASN A 140 33.55 -20.60 -30.49
C ASN A 140 34.30 -21.81 -29.92
N ARG A 141 33.59 -22.72 -29.22
CA ARG A 141 34.18 -23.97 -28.73
C ARG A 141 34.69 -24.87 -29.85
N GLU A 142 33.98 -24.95 -30.96
CA GLU A 142 34.44 -25.72 -32.14
C GLU A 142 35.63 -25.06 -32.82
N ARG A 143 35.60 -23.74 -33.04
CA ARG A 143 36.77 -23.02 -33.61
C ARG A 143 38.04 -23.19 -32.78
N VAL A 144 37.91 -23.24 -31.45
CA VAL A 144 39.04 -23.50 -30.54
C VAL A 144 39.52 -24.95 -30.66
N LYS A 145 38.63 -25.93 -30.77
CA LYS A 145 39.03 -27.32 -31.01
C LYS A 145 39.76 -27.49 -32.34
N ASP A 146 39.29 -26.83 -33.40
CA ASP A 146 39.90 -26.90 -34.73
C ASP A 146 41.26 -26.19 -34.80
N SER A 147 41.45 -25.10 -34.07
CA SER A 147 42.75 -24.43 -33.99
C SER A 147 43.77 -25.26 -33.20
N VAL A 148 43.35 -25.93 -32.12
CA VAL A 148 44.18 -26.86 -31.36
C VAL A 148 44.53 -28.11 -32.19
N ARG A 149 43.56 -28.66 -32.93
CA ARG A 149 43.79 -29.82 -33.82
C ARG A 149 44.76 -29.47 -34.96
N ARG A 150 44.62 -28.29 -35.57
CA ARG A 150 45.57 -27.79 -36.59
C ARG A 150 46.97 -27.56 -36.05
N LYS A 151 47.12 -26.98 -34.85
CA LYS A 151 48.43 -26.83 -34.20
C LYS A 151 49.09 -28.16 -33.84
N ARG A 152 48.32 -29.23 -33.62
CA ARG A 152 48.83 -30.57 -33.30
C ARG A 152 49.19 -31.40 -34.56
N MET A 153 48.82 -30.95 -35.76
CA MET A 153 49.11 -31.61 -37.05
C MET A 153 50.27 -30.98 -37.83
N LEU A 154 50.89 -29.92 -37.29
CA LEU A 154 52.13 -29.37 -37.83
C LEU A 154 53.32 -30.15 -37.22
N PRO A 155 54.26 -30.65 -38.03
CA PRO A 155 55.41 -31.45 -37.57
C PRO A 155 56.39 -30.65 -36.71
#